data_AF-A0A077ZBD3-F1
#
_entry.id   AF-A0A077ZBD3-F1
#
_cell.length_a   1.000
_cell.length_b   1.000
_cell.length_c   1.000
_cell.angle_alpha   90.00
_cell.angle_beta   90.00
_cell.angle_gamma   90.00
#
_symmetry.space_group_name_H-M   'P 1'
#
loop_
_entity.id
_entity.type
_entity.pdbx_description
1 polymer ?
#
loop_
_entity_poly.entity_id
_entity_poly.type
_entity_poly.pdbx_seq_one_letter_code
_entity_poly.pdbx_strand_id
1 'polypeptide(L)'
;MEFELICNFRHCRRRIEDHAWVTSCSHIFCDHDGQLEFSKKLACPACDAGLPGKFDIFRINMNPTEQFKSMVLAGQNPETIFEVCSRAMSFWNYQIFQEKLYQEWVSKKLREQAAISERRYEELVTKLQCEIKTMKEKLACACEELNAVVRRYECLAERYNEKVRENIRLKANQPVMQHSFSHSAFQGVGKLEERR
;
A
#
# COMPACT_ATOMS: atom_id res chain seq x y z
N MET A 1 -30.53 3.62 9.18
CA MET A 1 -30.00 3.77 7.81
C MET A 1 -31.20 4.22 7.00
N GLU A 2 -31.29 5.49 6.68
CA GLU A 2 -32.42 6.02 5.90
C GLU A 2 -32.31 5.47 4.48
N PHE A 3 -33.40 4.86 4.00
CA PHE A 3 -33.46 4.30 2.66
C PHE A 3 -33.72 5.43 1.68
N GLU A 4 -32.71 5.75 0.88
CA GLU A 4 -32.77 6.81 -0.12
C GLU A 4 -32.73 6.20 -1.52
N LEU A 5 -33.41 6.85 -2.47
CA LEU A 5 -33.32 6.47 -3.87
C LEU A 5 -32.02 7.00 -4.47
N ILE A 6 -31.34 6.16 -5.25
CA ILE A 6 -30.06 6.49 -5.90
C ILE A 6 -30.24 6.42 -7.42
N CYS A 7 -29.61 7.35 -8.13
CA CYS A 7 -29.62 7.35 -9.60
C CYS A 7 -29.14 6.00 -10.17
N ASN A 8 -29.92 5.43 -11.09
CA ASN A 8 -29.63 4.16 -11.76
C ASN A 8 -28.73 4.32 -13.01
N PHE A 9 -28.24 5.53 -13.30
CA PHE A 9 -27.26 5.71 -14.37
C PHE A 9 -25.94 5.04 -13.96
N ARG A 10 -25.35 4.19 -14.81
CA ARG A 10 -24.27 3.23 -14.43
C ARG A 10 -23.06 3.86 -13.74
N HIS A 11 -22.74 5.10 -14.07
CA HIS A 11 -21.61 5.85 -13.50
C HIS A 11 -22.03 6.94 -12.52
N CYS A 12 -23.31 7.02 -12.19
CA CYS A 12 -23.85 7.92 -11.19
C CYS A 12 -24.28 7.14 -9.95
N ARG A 13 -24.09 7.78 -8.80
CA ARG A 13 -24.50 7.28 -7.48
C ARG A 13 -25.11 8.41 -6.65
N ARG A 14 -25.52 9.50 -7.31
CA ARG A 14 -26.14 10.65 -6.64
C ARG A 14 -27.47 10.25 -6.04
N ARG A 15 -27.74 10.78 -4.86
CA ARG A 15 -29.03 10.69 -4.19
C ARG A 15 -30.06 11.43 -5.03
N ILE A 16 -31.28 10.89 -5.05
CA ILE A 16 -32.40 11.53 -5.70
C ILE A 16 -32.97 12.56 -4.72
N GLU A 17 -32.84 13.84 -5.08
CA GLU A 17 -33.24 14.97 -4.26
C GLU A 17 -34.50 15.63 -4.86
N ASP A 18 -34.46 16.84 -5.42
CA ASP A 18 -35.68 17.59 -5.79
C ASP A 18 -36.50 16.96 -6.92
N HIS A 19 -35.84 16.54 -7.99
CA HIS A 19 -36.49 16.01 -9.17
C HIS A 19 -35.79 14.75 -9.67
N ALA A 20 -36.57 13.87 -10.27
CA ALA A 20 -36.10 12.61 -10.80
C ALA A 20 -36.79 12.28 -12.11
N TRP A 21 -36.14 11.45 -12.91
CA TRP A 21 -36.75 10.86 -14.09
C TRP A 21 -37.00 9.39 -13.84
N VAL A 22 -38.25 8.96 -13.95
CA VAL A 22 -38.69 7.58 -13.76
C VAL A 22 -39.10 6.98 -15.09
N THR A 23 -38.79 5.71 -15.28
CA THR A 23 -39.12 4.95 -16.49
C THR A 23 -40.10 3.82 -16.21
N SER A 24 -40.89 3.42 -17.21
CA SER A 24 -41.81 2.27 -17.10
C SER A 24 -41.13 0.93 -16.84
N CYS A 25 -39.84 0.81 -17.17
CA CYS A 25 -38.99 -0.33 -16.82
C CYS A 25 -38.41 -0.27 -15.39
N SER A 26 -39.04 0.51 -14.51
CA SER A 26 -38.74 0.62 -13.08
C SER A 26 -37.36 1.19 -12.73
N HIS A 27 -36.77 2.03 -13.58
CA HIS A 27 -35.52 2.76 -13.25
C HIS A 27 -35.78 4.24 -12.92
N ILE A 28 -34.96 4.79 -12.02
CA ILE A 28 -34.95 6.20 -11.60
C ILE A 28 -33.59 6.86 -11.86
N PHE A 29 -33.60 8.11 -12.31
CA PHE A 29 -32.39 8.89 -12.60
C PHE A 29 -32.46 10.27 -11.93
N CYS A 30 -31.30 10.81 -11.54
CA CYS A 30 -31.26 12.19 -11.05
C CYS A 30 -31.64 13.16 -12.17
N ASP A 31 -32.10 14.36 -11.81
CA ASP A 31 -32.61 15.32 -12.80
C ASP A 31 -31.59 15.63 -13.91
N HIS A 32 -30.31 15.76 -13.53
CA HIS A 32 -29.21 16.03 -14.46
C HIS A 32 -29.01 14.90 -15.49
N ASP A 33 -28.87 13.66 -15.03
CA ASP A 33 -28.60 12.53 -15.93
C ASP A 33 -29.84 12.21 -16.79
N GLY A 34 -31.03 12.28 -16.20
CA GLY A 34 -32.28 12.05 -16.93
C GLY A 34 -32.50 13.08 -18.03
N GLN A 35 -32.36 14.37 -17.71
CA GLN A 35 -32.49 15.44 -18.71
C GLN A 35 -31.47 15.28 -19.86
N LEU A 36 -30.22 14.96 -19.53
CA LEU A 36 -29.17 14.77 -20.52
C LEU A 36 -29.44 13.56 -21.42
N GLU A 37 -29.77 12.40 -20.85
CA GLU A 37 -29.89 11.16 -21.62
C GLU A 37 -31.20 11.08 -22.42
N PHE A 38 -32.32 11.50 -21.83
CA PHE A 38 -33.61 11.48 -22.52
C PHE A 38 -33.73 12.57 -23.59
N SER A 39 -32.86 13.59 -23.59
CA SER A 39 -32.73 14.52 -24.71
C SER A 39 -32.08 13.90 -25.96
N LYS A 40 -31.31 12.82 -25.78
CA LYS A 40 -30.58 12.14 -26.87
C LYS A 40 -31.37 10.98 -27.47
N LYS A 41 -31.96 10.15 -26.62
CA LYS A 41 -32.66 8.92 -27.04
C LYS A 41 -33.85 8.61 -26.12
N LEU A 42 -34.93 8.10 -26.71
CA LEU A 42 -36.07 7.54 -25.97
C LEU A 42 -35.79 6.07 -25.60
N ALA A 43 -34.72 5.84 -24.84
CA ALA A 43 -34.36 4.53 -24.33
C ALA A 43 -33.80 4.64 -22.91
N CYS A 44 -34.09 3.65 -22.07
CA CYS A 44 -33.65 3.63 -20.69
C CYS A 44 -32.11 3.60 -20.59
N PRO A 45 -31.46 4.55 -19.90
CA PRO A 45 -30.00 4.55 -19.72
C PRO A 45 -29.45 3.38 -18.90
N ALA A 46 -30.29 2.66 -18.15
CA ALA A 46 -29.87 1.54 -17.32
C ALA A 46 -29.92 0.20 -18.07
N CYS A 47 -31.06 -0.10 -18.71
CA CYS A 47 -31.34 -1.39 -19.35
C CYS A 47 -31.51 -1.35 -20.88
N ASP A 48 -31.37 -0.18 -21.50
CA ASP A 48 -31.51 0.06 -22.95
C ASP A 48 -32.89 -0.31 -23.55
N ALA A 49 -33.90 -0.55 -22.72
CA ALA A 49 -35.28 -0.72 -23.17
C ALA A 49 -35.77 0.53 -23.92
N GLY A 50 -36.42 0.34 -25.08
CA GLY A 50 -37.07 1.43 -25.80
C GLY A 50 -38.27 1.97 -25.03
N LEU A 51 -38.42 3.29 -24.98
CA LEU A 51 -39.44 4.00 -24.21
C LEU A 51 -40.31 4.90 -25.12
N PRO A 52 -41.00 4.35 -26.14
CA PRO A 52 -41.78 5.15 -27.10
C PRO A 52 -43.14 5.60 -26.56
N GLY A 53 -43.62 5.00 -25.48
CA GLY A 53 -44.94 5.22 -24.91
C GLY A 53 -45.07 6.57 -24.22
N LYS A 54 -46.26 7.15 -24.28
CA LYS A 54 -46.60 8.43 -23.63
C LYS A 54 -46.31 8.45 -22.12
N PHE A 55 -46.39 7.29 -21.47
CA PHE A 55 -46.20 7.14 -20.03
C PHE A 55 -44.91 6.40 -19.67
N ASP A 56 -44.01 6.19 -20.64
CA ASP A 56 -42.78 5.43 -20.42
C ASP A 56 -41.69 6.21 -19.68
N ILE A 57 -41.75 7.54 -19.73
CA ILE A 57 -40.79 8.43 -19.08
C ILE A 57 -41.57 9.55 -18.39
N PHE A 58 -41.30 9.75 -17.10
CA PHE A 58 -41.85 10.86 -16.31
C PHE A 58 -40.76 11.58 -15.55
N ARG A 59 -40.78 12.92 -15.63
CA ARG A 59 -40.07 13.77 -14.67
C ARG A 59 -40.99 14.03 -13.47
N ILE A 60 -40.57 13.61 -12.29
CA ILE A 60 -41.33 13.73 -11.04
C ILE A 60 -40.66 14.72 -10.09
N ASN A 61 -41.49 15.37 -9.27
CA ASN A 61 -41.03 16.14 -8.10
C ASN A 61 -41.06 15.21 -6.89
N MET A 62 -39.92 15.09 -6.21
CA MET A 62 -39.75 14.24 -5.03
C MET A 62 -40.26 14.89 -3.75
N ASN A 63 -40.49 16.21 -3.80
CA ASN A 63 -41.04 17.03 -2.72
C ASN A 63 -42.38 17.64 -3.16
N PRO A 64 -43.43 16.82 -3.40
CA PRO A 64 -44.73 17.34 -3.79
C PRO A 64 -45.35 18.19 -2.67
N THR A 65 -46.07 19.25 -3.05
CA THR A 65 -46.78 20.12 -2.09
C THR A 65 -47.95 19.37 -1.44
N GLU A 66 -48.40 19.83 -0.27
CA GLU A 66 -49.56 19.24 0.41
C GLU A 66 -50.82 19.30 -0.47
N GLN A 67 -51.01 20.39 -1.22
CA GLN A 67 -52.12 20.52 -2.16
C GLN A 67 -52.07 19.44 -3.26
N PHE A 68 -50.88 19.14 -3.80
CA PHE A 68 -50.73 18.08 -4.80
C PHE A 68 -51.07 16.71 -4.19
N LYS A 69 -50.55 16.40 -3.00
CA LYS A 69 -50.82 15.13 -2.29
C LYS A 69 -52.32 14.92 -2.04
N SER A 70 -53.06 15.98 -1.70
CA SER A 70 -54.52 15.89 -1.51
C SER A 70 -55.30 15.66 -2.81
N MET A 71 -54.80 16.17 -3.94
CA MET A 71 -55.57 16.21 -5.19
C MET A 71 -55.25 15.06 -6.15
N VAL A 72 -54.04 14.50 -6.13
CA VAL A 72 -53.55 13.56 -7.15
C VAL A 72 -54.41 12.30 -7.31
N LEU A 73 -55.08 11.85 -6.24
CA LEU A 73 -55.98 10.69 -6.25
C LEU A 73 -57.44 11.03 -5.88
N ALA A 74 -57.77 12.32 -5.75
CA ALA A 74 -59.11 12.74 -5.36
C ALA A 74 -60.15 12.33 -6.41
N GLY A 75 -61.28 11.77 -5.97
CA GLY A 75 -62.38 11.32 -6.84
C GLY A 75 -62.20 9.93 -7.45
N GLN A 76 -61.08 9.25 -7.22
CA GLN A 76 -60.87 7.86 -7.63
C GLN A 76 -61.63 6.90 -6.70
N ASN A 77 -62.01 5.73 -7.23
CA ASN A 77 -62.59 4.67 -6.41
C ASN A 77 -61.51 3.99 -5.54
N PRO A 78 -61.89 3.35 -4.41
CA PRO A 78 -60.93 2.72 -3.50
C PRO A 78 -60.01 1.69 -4.17
N GLU A 79 -60.53 0.88 -5.09
CA GLU A 79 -59.75 -0.13 -5.80
C GLU A 79 -58.59 0.49 -6.59
N THR A 80 -58.85 1.56 -7.34
CA THR A 80 -57.84 2.30 -8.11
C THR A 80 -56.82 2.96 -7.19
N ILE A 81 -57.25 3.52 -6.06
CA ILE A 81 -56.34 4.11 -5.06
C ILE A 81 -55.36 3.06 -4.54
N PHE A 82 -55.86 1.90 -4.11
CA PHE A 82 -55.01 0.82 -3.62
C PHE A 82 -54.07 0.29 -4.69
N GLU A 83 -54.55 0.16 -5.93
CA GLU A 83 -53.75 -0.32 -7.06
C GLU A 83 -52.57 0.62 -7.36
N VAL A 84 -52.81 1.93 -7.40
CA VAL A 84 -51.75 2.95 -7.59
C VAL A 84 -50.74 2.90 -6.45
N CYS A 85 -51.21 2.88 -5.20
CA CYS A 85 -50.33 2.80 -4.03
C CYS A 85 -49.48 1.52 -4.04
N SER A 86 -50.08 0.37 -4.36
CA SER A 86 -49.38 -0.91 -4.44
C SER A 86 -48.26 -0.90 -5.49
N ARG A 87 -48.54 -0.36 -6.69
CA ARG A 87 -47.53 -0.21 -7.75
C ARG A 87 -46.41 0.75 -7.35
N ALA A 88 -46.74 1.89 -6.74
CA ALA A 88 -45.74 2.85 -6.27
C ALA A 88 -44.84 2.26 -5.17
N MET A 89 -45.41 1.54 -4.21
CA MET A 89 -44.64 0.82 -3.19
C MET A 89 -43.77 -0.28 -3.79
N SER A 90 -44.27 -1.01 -4.79
CA SER A 90 -43.50 -2.03 -5.50
C SER A 90 -42.27 -1.44 -6.19
N PHE A 91 -42.41 -0.26 -6.82
CA PHE A 91 -41.29 0.49 -7.40
C PHE A 91 -40.26 0.88 -6.34
N TRP A 92 -40.71 1.46 -5.22
CA TRP A 92 -39.81 1.83 -4.11
C TRP A 92 -39.05 0.62 -3.58
N ASN A 93 -39.75 -0.47 -3.28
CA ASN A 93 -39.14 -1.70 -2.76
C ASN A 93 -38.15 -2.31 -3.76
N TYR A 94 -38.46 -2.29 -5.05
CA TYR A 94 -37.53 -2.71 -6.09
C TYR A 94 -36.24 -1.89 -6.06
N GLN A 95 -36.35 -0.55 -6.01
CA GLN A 95 -35.20 0.35 -5.96
C GLN A 95 -34.32 0.12 -4.72
N ILE A 96 -34.93 0.01 -3.53
CA ILE A 96 -34.20 -0.26 -2.30
C ILE A 96 -33.53 -1.64 -2.32
N PHE A 97 -34.19 -2.64 -2.89
CA PHE A 97 -33.63 -3.98 -3.02
C PHE A 97 -32.45 -4.02 -3.98
N GLN A 98 -32.55 -3.36 -5.15
CA GLN A 98 -31.43 -3.25 -6.09
C GLN A 98 -30.23 -2.54 -5.45
N GLU A 99 -30.47 -1.45 -4.72
CA GLU A 99 -29.42 -0.74 -3.98
C GLU A 99 -28.75 -1.64 -2.93
N LYS A 100 -29.54 -2.42 -2.18
CA LYS A 100 -29.02 -3.38 -1.21
C LYS A 100 -28.09 -4.41 -1.87
N LEU A 101 -28.52 -5.03 -2.97
CA LEU A 101 -27.70 -6.00 -3.72
C LEU A 101 -26.39 -5.37 -4.22
N TYR A 102 -26.45 -4.13 -4.70
CA TYR A 102 -25.27 -3.38 -5.11
C TYR A 102 -24.29 -3.17 -3.93
N GLN A 103 -24.78 -2.72 -2.77
CA GLN A 103 -23.96 -2.52 -1.58
C GLN A 103 -23.35 -3.83 -1.06
N GLU A 104 -24.10 -4.93 -1.10
CA GLU A 104 -23.58 -6.27 -0.76
C GLU A 104 -22.43 -6.68 -1.69
N TRP A 105 -22.58 -6.43 -3.00
CA TRP A 105 -21.53 -6.69 -3.99
C TRP A 105 -20.29 -5.80 -3.76
N VAL A 106 -20.47 -4.50 -3.53
CA VAL A 106 -19.36 -3.56 -3.22
C VAL A 106 -18.63 -4.03 -1.96
N SER A 107 -19.36 -4.36 -0.91
CA SER A 107 -18.78 -4.87 0.35
C SER A 107 -17.98 -6.16 0.15
N LYS A 108 -18.49 -7.10 -0.66
CA LYS A 108 -17.75 -8.32 -1.01
C LYS A 108 -16.44 -7.99 -1.74
N LYS A 109 -16.49 -7.14 -2.77
CA LYS A 109 -15.31 -6.75 -3.55
C LYS A 109 -14.26 -6.03 -2.71
N LEU A 110 -14.69 -5.13 -1.81
CA LEU A 110 -13.79 -4.44 -0.89
C LEU A 110 -13.13 -5.42 0.10
N ARG A 111 -13.85 -6.43 0.61
CA ARG A 111 -13.28 -7.48 1.45
C ARG A 111 -12.25 -8.33 0.72
N GLU A 112 -12.52 -8.71 -0.53
CA GLU A 112 -11.57 -9.44 -1.38
C GLU A 112 -10.29 -8.62 -1.62
N GLN A 113 -10.43 -7.32 -1.92
CA GLN A 113 -9.28 -6.42 -2.09
C GLN A 113 -8.48 -6.24 -0.80
N ALA A 114 -9.16 -6.11 0.35
CA ALA A 114 -8.53 -6.01 1.65
C ALA A 114 -7.71 -7.28 1.96
N ALA A 115 -8.27 -8.47 1.74
CA ALA A 115 -7.57 -9.74 1.96
C ALA A 115 -6.33 -9.90 1.04
N ILE A 116 -6.42 -9.46 -0.22
CA ILE A 116 -5.25 -9.44 -1.13
C ILE A 116 -4.18 -8.48 -0.62
N SER A 117 -4.59 -7.29 -0.16
CA SER A 117 -3.67 -6.30 0.38
C SER A 117 -2.99 -6.79 1.66
N GLU A 118 -3.74 -7.42 2.55
CA GLU A 118 -3.24 -8.00 3.80
C GLU A 118 -2.17 -9.06 3.52
N ARG A 119 -2.45 -10.02 2.62
CA ARG A 119 -1.46 -11.03 2.20
C ARG A 119 -0.18 -10.41 1.64
N ARG A 120 -0.29 -9.38 0.79
CA ARG A 120 0.89 -8.67 0.24
C ARG A 120 1.72 -8.00 1.34
N TYR A 121 1.06 -7.44 2.35
CA TYR A 121 1.76 -6.86 3.50
C TYR A 121 2.43 -7.93 4.35
N GLU A 122 1.78 -9.07 4.61
CA GLU A 122 2.38 -10.21 5.32
C GLU A 122 3.61 -10.76 4.59
N GLU A 123 3.53 -10.92 3.27
CA GLU A 123 4.66 -11.33 2.42
C GLU A 123 5.83 -10.33 2.50
N LEU A 124 5.53 -9.03 2.42
CA LEU A 124 6.53 -7.97 2.52
C LEU A 124 7.19 -7.93 3.91
N VAL A 125 6.40 -8.03 4.99
CA VAL A 125 6.91 -8.08 6.36
C VAL A 125 7.82 -9.30 6.53
N THR A 126 7.41 -10.47 6.05
CA THR A 126 8.22 -11.70 6.10
C THR A 126 9.54 -11.54 5.34
N LYS A 127 9.50 -10.94 4.15
CA LYS A 127 10.70 -10.65 3.35
C LYS A 127 11.66 -9.72 4.09
N LEU A 128 11.15 -8.61 4.63
CA LEU A 128 11.94 -7.66 5.39
C LEU A 128 12.54 -8.28 6.67
N GLN A 129 11.81 -9.16 7.35
CA GLN A 129 12.33 -9.91 8.49
C GLN A 129 13.50 -10.83 8.11
N CYS A 130 13.40 -11.52 6.96
CA CYS A 130 14.53 -12.31 6.42
C CYS A 130 15.73 -11.43 6.08
N GLU A 131 15.51 -10.30 5.39
CA GLU A 131 16.58 -9.35 5.05
C GLU A 131 17.27 -8.79 6.30
N ILE A 132 16.51 -8.39 7.32
CA ILE A 132 17.05 -7.95 8.61
C ILE A 132 17.88 -9.06 9.25
N LYS A 133 17.42 -10.32 9.24
CA LYS A 133 18.16 -11.45 9.78
C LYS A 133 19.50 -11.64 9.05
N THR A 134 19.48 -11.68 7.71
CA THR A 134 20.70 -11.81 6.89
C THR A 134 21.66 -10.65 7.11
N MET A 135 21.17 -9.41 7.23
CA MET A 135 22.03 -8.25 7.49
C MET A 135 22.65 -8.29 8.90
N LYS A 136 21.90 -8.77 9.90
CA LYS A 136 22.44 -9.01 11.26
C LYS A 136 23.54 -10.08 11.26
N GLU A 137 23.36 -11.18 10.53
CA GLU A 137 24.36 -12.24 10.38
C GLU A 137 25.63 -11.70 9.70
N LYS A 138 25.50 -10.95 8.59
CA LYS A 138 26.64 -10.30 7.93
C LYS A 138 27.37 -9.32 8.83
N LEU A 139 26.64 -8.52 9.61
CA LEU A 139 27.22 -7.58 10.57
C LEU A 139 28.00 -8.32 11.66
N ALA A 140 27.48 -9.44 12.17
CA ALA A 140 28.18 -10.28 13.15
C ALA A 140 29.49 -10.84 12.58
N CYS A 141 29.47 -11.42 11.37
CA CYS A 141 30.69 -11.91 10.70
C CYS A 141 31.72 -10.79 10.47
N ALA A 142 31.29 -9.61 9.99
CA ALA A 142 32.18 -8.47 9.78
C ALA A 142 32.81 -7.97 11.09
N CYS A 143 32.06 -7.97 12.20
CA CYS A 143 32.59 -7.65 13.53
C CYS A 143 33.64 -8.67 13.99
N GLU A 144 33.42 -9.97 13.75
CA GLU A 144 34.40 -11.02 14.06
C GLU A 144 35.69 -10.87 13.22
N GLU A 145 35.56 -10.59 11.92
CA GLU A 145 36.69 -10.32 11.03
C GLU A 145 37.49 -9.08 11.48
N LEU A 146 36.79 -7.98 11.82
CA LEU A 146 37.42 -6.77 12.34
C LEU A 146 38.19 -7.05 13.63
N ASN A 147 37.59 -7.78 14.56
CA ASN A 147 38.25 -8.17 15.81
C ASN A 147 39.49 -9.03 15.55
N ALA A 148 39.45 -9.94 14.58
CA ALA A 148 40.60 -10.76 14.19
C ALA A 148 41.72 -9.91 13.57
N VAL A 149 41.38 -8.93 12.73
CA VAL A 149 42.36 -7.98 12.13
C VAL A 149 43.00 -7.11 13.20
N VAL A 150 42.21 -6.55 14.12
CA VAL A 150 42.71 -5.74 15.25
C VAL A 150 43.71 -6.55 16.08
N ARG A 151 43.38 -7.79 16.47
CA ARG A 151 44.31 -8.68 17.21
C ARG A 151 45.61 -8.96 16.46
N ARG A 152 45.53 -9.17 15.14
CA ARG A 152 46.73 -9.38 14.29
C ARG A 152 47.59 -8.12 14.24
N TYR A 153 46.97 -6.95 14.14
CA TYR A 153 47.66 -5.67 14.16
C TYR A 153 48.37 -5.43 15.49
N GLU A 154 47.69 -5.67 16.62
CA GLU A 154 48.28 -5.56 17.97
C GLU A 154 49.51 -6.46 18.13
N CYS A 155 49.40 -7.74 17.74
CA CYS A 155 50.53 -8.68 17.77
C CYS A 155 51.70 -8.24 16.86
N LEU A 156 51.42 -7.70 15.68
CA LEU A 156 52.45 -7.18 14.77
C LEU A 156 53.13 -5.94 15.35
N ALA A 157 52.36 -5.03 15.95
CA ALA A 157 52.86 -3.83 16.61
C ALA A 157 53.78 -4.17 17.79
N GLU A 158 53.40 -5.16 18.62
CA GLU A 158 54.25 -5.67 19.71
C GLU A 158 55.58 -6.22 19.20
N ARG A 159 55.55 -7.07 18.16
CA ARG A 159 56.76 -7.63 17.53
C ARG A 159 57.64 -6.55 16.92
N TYR A 160 57.04 -5.55 16.27
CA TYR A 160 57.76 -4.40 15.73
C TYR A 160 58.44 -3.60 16.84
N ASN A 161 57.73 -3.30 17.93
CA ASN A 161 58.26 -2.59 19.08
C ASN A 161 59.39 -3.36 19.77
N GLU A 162 59.32 -4.69 19.83
CA GLU A 162 60.42 -5.54 20.30
C GLU A 162 61.64 -5.44 19.38
N LYS A 163 61.45 -5.50 18.06
CA LYS A 163 62.54 -5.33 17.08
C LYS A 163 63.19 -3.94 17.15
N VAL A 164 62.40 -2.89 17.35
CA VAL A 164 62.91 -1.53 17.58
C VAL A 164 63.77 -1.49 18.86
N ARG A 165 63.29 -2.09 19.97
CA ARG A 165 64.06 -2.18 21.22
C ARG A 165 65.38 -2.96 21.03
N GLU A 166 65.35 -4.09 20.34
CA GLU A 166 66.56 -4.85 19.99
C GLU A 166 67.53 -4.03 19.13
N ASN A 167 67.03 -3.32 18.11
CA ASN A 167 67.86 -2.51 17.22
C ASN A 167 68.55 -1.37 17.98
N ILE A 168 67.84 -0.70 18.90
CA ILE A 168 68.41 0.33 19.77
C ILE A 168 69.53 -0.26 20.65
N ARG A 169 69.31 -1.44 21.27
CA ARG A 169 70.33 -2.13 22.07
C ARG A 169 71.57 -2.49 21.24
N LEU A 170 71.37 -3.01 20.04
CA LEU A 170 72.48 -3.36 19.13
C LEU A 170 73.28 -2.13 18.71
N LYS A 171 72.61 -1.02 18.34
CA LYS A 171 73.28 0.25 18.01
C LYS A 171 74.06 0.82 19.19
N ALA A 172 73.53 0.72 20.42
CA ALA A 172 74.25 1.16 21.61
C ALA A 172 75.52 0.34 21.89
N ASN A 173 75.52 -0.96 21.55
CA ASN A 173 76.67 -1.85 21.73
C ASN A 173 77.67 -1.84 20.55
N GLN A 174 77.27 -1.29 19.39
CA GLN A 174 78.11 -1.20 18.20
C GLN A 174 79.48 -0.53 18.44
N PRO A 175 79.60 0.60 19.17
CA PRO A 175 80.92 1.17 19.50
C PRO A 175 81.77 0.25 20.39
N VAL A 176 81.15 -0.53 21.29
CA VAL A 176 81.86 -1.48 22.17
C VAL A 176 82.46 -2.62 21.35
N MET A 177 81.70 -3.16 20.38
CA MET A 177 82.21 -4.20 19.49
C MET A 177 83.28 -3.67 18.53
N GLN A 178 83.15 -2.45 17.99
CA GLN A 178 84.19 -1.87 17.15
C GLN A 178 85.51 -1.66 17.94
N HIS A 179 85.42 -1.31 19.23
CA HIS A 179 86.59 -1.25 20.12
C HIS A 179 87.19 -2.63 20.42
N SER A 180 86.39 -3.68 20.63
CA SER A 180 86.92 -5.02 20.89
C SER A 180 87.49 -5.69 19.63
N PHE A 181 86.91 -5.45 18.45
CA PHE A 181 87.46 -5.92 17.17
C PHE A 181 88.77 -5.23 16.80
N SER A 182 88.89 -3.92 17.04
CA SER A 182 90.19 -3.23 16.86
C SER A 182 91.27 -3.77 17.82
N HIS A 183 90.90 -4.14 19.05
CA HIS A 183 91.85 -4.70 20.02
C HIS A 183 92.24 -6.16 19.74
N SER A 184 91.33 -6.98 19.19
CA SER A 184 91.58 -8.39 18.86
C SER A 184 92.28 -8.58 17.51
N ALA A 185 92.02 -7.72 16.52
CA ALA A 185 92.81 -7.67 15.29
C ALA A 185 94.28 -7.34 15.57
N PHE A 186 94.56 -6.56 16.62
CA PHE A 186 95.92 -6.26 17.07
C PHE A 186 96.62 -7.46 17.72
N GLN A 187 95.88 -8.37 18.36
CA GLN A 187 96.44 -9.56 19.02
C GLN A 187 96.56 -10.80 18.11
N GLY A 188 95.80 -10.86 17.01
CA GLY A 188 95.86 -11.97 16.05
C GLY A 188 97.13 -12.01 15.19
N VAL A 189 97.85 -10.90 15.07
CA VAL A 189 99.09 -10.81 14.26
C VAL A 189 100.33 -11.32 15.03
N GLY A 190 100.27 -11.41 16.36
CA GLY A 190 101.43 -11.71 17.22
C GLY A 190 101.65 -13.19 17.59
N LYS A 191 100.91 -14.16 17.04
CA LYS A 191 100.98 -15.58 17.46
C LYS A 191 101.43 -16.57 16.37
N LEU A 192 101.97 -16.10 15.25
CA LEU A 192 102.42 -16.93 14.13
C LEU A 192 103.94 -17.22 14.08
N GLU A 193 104.74 -16.74 15.04
CA GLU A 193 106.22 -16.85 14.99
C GLU A 193 106.88 -17.97 15.82
N GLU A 194 106.15 -18.86 16.51
CA GLU A 194 106.76 -19.83 17.44
C GLU A 194 106.49 -21.31 17.10
N ARG A 195 106.43 -21.64 15.80
CA ARG A 195 106.45 -23.02 15.29
C ARG A 195 107.63 -23.23 14.34
N ARG A 196 108.83 -23.47 14.89
CA ARG A 196 109.94 -24.18 14.23
C ARG A 196 110.96 -24.68 15.24
#